data_AF-A0A1E3PJL4-F1
#
_entry.id   AF-A0A1E3PJL4-F1
#
_cell.length_a   1.000
_cell.length_b   1.000
_cell.length_c   1.000
_cell.angle_alpha   90.00
_cell.angle_beta   90.00
_cell.angle_gamma   90.00
#
_symmetry.space_group_name_H-M   'P 1'
#
loop_
_entity.id
_entity.type
_entity.pdbx_description
1 polymer ?
#
loop_
_entity_poly.entity_id
_entity_poly.type
_entity_poly.pdbx_seq_one_letter_code
_entity_poly.pdbx_strand_id
1 'polypeptide(L)'
;IVNEATNTFNATWKKLKNEFEESFRNLLNKISWPKPTTSIADIDLLDQFTMSFNALLSLQIERDPDSILLPFSVLAEAIDLRFKYHFESKKETNRPDKPEWVFQHFIKVVDEHTPFLSKVVQPVLRNGDIFNDRSAVKEFITAVLPSVRRKIFGLFPRVAEMSTPFLSHLVFEVCSFDKVVSEKYMYTQYGSSKWIGLSGLLFEDKQRFETWLNGEKEIAFGRYQQIIDSPKAFDIEYEGVDSNETKPTNSAINIKFLLENLTTHYASLESVTQRLRYLMDIQITILDKYYIRLNEGLEVIESMGSTLSRAVGGISSEDSKKAQGLGGLERLCRIYGSANFIEESLRTWGEDLFFFALWDEMSELLRQAGSVGNLGQDILDSASSSSTTLPSNGHGDRLSEDANGNDTLFDETASSYGKLEQRAISQIRILIKKEIQSSMKDYFRANNWPQEISDEGGQFDIIEPSRELQKPIKVIAPLIKFLNQFLSITQYHQILRLISSDVEMYVWTFIIKANKFSQFGGRQLLKDIQEI
;
A
#
# COMPACT_ATOMS: atom_id res chain seq x y z
N ILE A 1 39.54 -39.91 -28.75
CA ILE A 1 40.30 -38.70 -29.16
C ILE A 1 39.67 -37.42 -28.61
N VAL A 2 38.50 -36.94 -29.07
CA VAL A 2 37.91 -35.67 -28.56
C VAL A 2 37.63 -35.72 -27.05
N ASN A 3 36.98 -36.77 -26.54
CA ASN A 3 36.73 -36.91 -25.09
C ASN A 3 38.02 -37.05 -24.25
N GLU A 4 39.07 -37.64 -24.83
CA GLU A 4 40.34 -37.86 -24.14
C GLU A 4 41.17 -36.57 -24.07
N ALA A 5 41.16 -35.77 -25.14
CA ALA A 5 41.75 -34.43 -25.17
C ALA A 5 41.04 -33.48 -24.20
N THR A 6 39.70 -33.49 -24.17
CA THR A 6 38.92 -32.68 -23.21
C THR A 6 39.18 -33.08 -21.76
N ASN A 7 39.24 -34.39 -21.47
CA ASN A 7 39.57 -34.87 -20.13
C ASN A 7 40.99 -34.48 -19.70
N THR A 8 41.97 -34.58 -20.61
CA THR A 8 43.35 -34.20 -20.36
C THR A 8 43.49 -32.68 -20.14
N PHE A 9 42.79 -31.87 -20.94
CA PHE A 9 42.74 -30.42 -20.77
C PHE A 9 42.15 -30.04 -19.41
N ASN A 10 40.99 -30.59 -19.06
CA ASN A 10 40.31 -30.30 -17.80
C ASN A 10 41.17 -30.72 -16.59
N ALA A 11 41.82 -31.87 -16.64
CA ALA A 11 42.74 -32.33 -15.60
C ALA A 11 43.96 -31.40 -15.45
N THR A 12 44.55 -30.97 -16.57
CA THR A 12 45.72 -30.08 -16.59
C THR A 12 45.35 -28.69 -16.07
N TRP A 13 44.25 -28.12 -16.56
CA TRP A 13 43.74 -26.83 -16.10
C TRP A 13 43.45 -26.85 -14.61
N LYS A 14 42.77 -27.90 -14.11
CA LYS A 14 42.48 -28.04 -12.67
C LYS A 14 43.75 -28.12 -11.83
N LYS A 15 44.78 -28.83 -12.31
CA LYS A 15 46.08 -28.90 -11.64
C LYS A 15 46.76 -27.52 -11.57
N LEU A 16 46.87 -26.82 -12.70
CA LEU A 16 47.48 -25.48 -12.77
C LEU A 16 46.72 -24.46 -11.91
N LYS A 17 45.39 -24.49 -11.96
CA LYS A 17 44.53 -23.67 -11.11
C LYS A 17 44.86 -23.88 -9.63
N ASN A 18 44.91 -25.13 -9.16
CA ASN A 18 45.21 -25.42 -7.77
C ASN A 18 46.61 -24.92 -7.35
N GLU A 19 47.63 -25.12 -8.19
CA GLU A 19 49.00 -24.66 -7.93
C GLU A 19 49.07 -23.13 -7.84
N PHE A 20 48.39 -22.41 -8.74
CA PHE A 20 48.39 -20.93 -8.74
C PHE A 20 47.58 -20.37 -7.57
N GLU A 21 46.46 -20.99 -7.22
CA GLU A 21 45.69 -20.60 -6.04
C GLU A 21 46.50 -20.82 -4.75
N GLU A 22 47.21 -21.94 -4.62
CA GLU A 22 48.07 -22.20 -3.45
C GLU A 22 49.21 -21.17 -3.35
N SER A 23 49.87 -20.86 -4.47
CA SER A 23 50.88 -19.80 -4.52
C SER A 23 50.31 -18.45 -4.09
N PHE A 24 49.11 -18.09 -4.59
CA PHE A 24 48.45 -16.85 -4.23
C PHE A 24 48.01 -16.83 -2.75
N ARG A 25 47.48 -17.92 -2.21
CA ARG A 25 47.15 -18.06 -0.77
C ARG A 25 48.38 -17.83 0.11
N ASN A 26 49.52 -18.42 -0.25
CA ASN A 26 50.77 -18.22 0.48
C ASN A 26 51.21 -16.76 0.47
N LEU A 27 51.01 -16.06 -0.64
CA LEU A 27 51.29 -14.63 -0.74
C LEU A 27 50.31 -13.78 0.10
N LEU A 28 49.01 -14.10 0.06
CA LEU A 28 47.98 -13.44 0.88
C LEU A 28 48.31 -13.53 2.37
N ASN A 29 48.82 -14.68 2.83
CA ASN A 29 49.29 -14.86 4.20
C ASN A 29 50.49 -13.95 4.53
N LYS A 30 51.46 -13.80 3.61
CA LYS A 30 52.63 -12.92 3.81
C LYS A 30 52.21 -11.45 3.96
N ILE A 31 51.22 -11.00 3.20
CA ILE A 31 50.70 -9.62 3.31
C ILE A 31 49.67 -9.45 4.45
N SER A 32 49.43 -10.48 5.25
CA SER A 32 48.44 -10.49 6.35
C SER A 32 46.98 -10.27 5.92
N TRP A 33 46.61 -10.62 4.69
CA TRP A 33 45.21 -10.68 4.27
C TRP A 33 44.45 -11.71 5.12
N PRO A 34 43.18 -11.48 5.54
CA PRO A 34 42.31 -10.32 5.29
C PRO A 34 42.22 -9.39 6.52
N LYS A 35 43.33 -8.85 7.01
CA LYS A 35 43.25 -7.78 8.04
C LYS A 35 42.88 -6.46 7.35
N PRO A 36 42.01 -5.62 7.91
CA PRO A 36 41.69 -4.31 7.31
C PRO A 36 42.90 -3.39 7.12
N THR A 37 43.97 -3.60 7.91
CA THR A 37 45.24 -2.87 7.81
C THR A 37 46.17 -3.41 6.71
N THR A 38 45.74 -4.40 5.93
CA THR A 38 46.55 -5.01 4.87
C THR A 38 46.91 -3.96 3.83
N SER A 39 48.21 -3.82 3.57
CA SER A 39 48.78 -2.98 2.52
C SER A 39 50.09 -3.59 2.05
N ILE A 40 50.50 -3.27 0.83
CA ILE A 40 51.75 -3.75 0.24
C ILE A 40 52.62 -2.53 -0.06
N ALA A 41 53.58 -2.27 0.81
CA ALA A 41 54.56 -1.18 0.64
C ALA A 41 55.85 -1.65 -0.04
N ASP A 42 56.17 -2.95 0.10
CA ASP A 42 57.32 -3.58 -0.54
C ASP A 42 57.03 -3.80 -2.04
N ILE A 43 57.87 -3.22 -2.89
CA ILE A 43 57.72 -3.25 -4.35
C ILE A 43 57.87 -4.68 -4.89
N ASP A 44 58.84 -5.45 -4.39
CA ASP A 44 59.07 -6.83 -4.85
C ASP A 44 57.87 -7.72 -4.49
N LEU A 45 57.22 -7.45 -3.36
CA LEU A 45 56.02 -8.16 -2.92
C LEU A 45 54.78 -7.72 -3.72
N LEU A 46 54.70 -6.46 -4.12
CA LEU A 46 53.65 -5.94 -5.00
C LEU A 46 53.75 -6.52 -6.41
N ASP A 47 54.97 -6.66 -6.92
CA ASP A 47 55.24 -7.30 -8.21
C ASP A 47 54.85 -8.77 -8.18
N GLN A 48 55.23 -9.50 -7.12
CA GLN A 48 54.77 -10.88 -6.90
C GLN A 48 53.24 -10.98 -6.84
N PHE A 49 52.58 -10.05 -6.14
CA PHE A 49 51.12 -10.00 -6.06
C PHE A 49 50.50 -9.79 -7.43
N THR A 50 51.00 -8.82 -8.18
CA THR A 50 50.53 -8.51 -9.53
C THR A 50 50.69 -9.71 -10.46
N MET A 51 51.85 -10.39 -10.41
CA MET A 51 52.12 -11.59 -11.22
C MET A 51 51.19 -12.74 -10.85
N SER A 52 51.04 -13.08 -9.57
CA SER A 52 50.16 -14.17 -9.12
C SER A 52 48.68 -13.88 -9.42
N PHE A 53 48.25 -12.62 -9.24
CA PHE A 53 46.88 -12.21 -9.54
C PHE A 53 46.58 -12.33 -11.04
N ASN A 54 47.47 -11.82 -11.90
CA ASN A 54 47.32 -11.90 -13.35
C ASN A 54 47.44 -13.34 -13.88
N ALA A 55 48.24 -14.19 -13.24
CA ALA A 55 48.32 -15.61 -13.58
C ALA A 55 46.97 -16.32 -13.34
N LEU A 56 46.29 -16.02 -12.24
CA LEU A 56 44.94 -16.53 -11.98
C LEU A 56 43.90 -15.98 -12.97
N LEU A 57 43.96 -14.69 -13.31
CA LEU A 57 43.09 -14.12 -14.34
C LEU A 57 43.31 -14.77 -15.71
N SER A 58 44.55 -15.06 -16.07
CA SER A 58 44.89 -15.69 -17.35
C SER A 58 44.38 -17.13 -17.45
N LEU A 59 44.22 -17.82 -16.30
CA LEU A 59 43.59 -19.14 -16.22
C LEU A 59 42.06 -19.10 -16.25
N GLN A 60 41.42 -17.93 -16.17
CA GLN A 60 39.97 -17.80 -16.21
C GLN A 60 39.43 -18.22 -17.59
N ILE A 61 38.86 -19.43 -17.67
CA ILE A 61 38.22 -19.93 -18.90
C ILE A 61 36.81 -19.36 -19.04
N GLU A 62 36.05 -19.40 -17.95
CA GLU A 62 34.67 -18.91 -17.92
C GLU A 62 34.69 -17.38 -17.96
N ARG A 63 34.23 -16.83 -19.09
CA ARG A 63 33.98 -15.40 -19.25
C ARG A 63 32.51 -15.06 -19.06
N ASP A 64 31.77 -15.98 -18.45
CA ASP A 64 30.39 -15.76 -18.07
C ASP A 64 30.34 -14.52 -17.15
N PRO A 65 29.45 -13.56 -17.41
CA PRO A 65 29.22 -12.46 -16.50
C PRO A 65 28.94 -12.87 -15.05
N ASP A 66 28.45 -14.10 -14.83
CA ASP A 66 28.12 -14.64 -13.50
C ASP A 66 29.30 -15.34 -12.80
N SER A 67 30.41 -15.54 -13.51
CA SER A 67 31.58 -16.22 -12.95
C SER A 67 32.37 -15.32 -12.00
N ILE A 68 32.62 -15.82 -10.78
CA ILE A 68 33.55 -15.19 -9.84
C ILE A 68 34.96 -15.37 -10.39
N LEU A 69 35.67 -14.26 -10.59
CA LEU A 69 37.07 -14.29 -11.03
C LEU A 69 37.94 -15.06 -10.03
N LEU A 70 38.79 -15.95 -10.55
CA LEU A 70 39.68 -16.81 -9.74
C LEU A 70 40.46 -16.09 -8.62
N PRO A 71 41.11 -14.93 -8.83
CA PRO A 71 41.80 -14.28 -7.73
C PRO A 71 40.84 -13.76 -6.64
N PHE A 72 39.62 -13.37 -7.01
CA PHE A 72 38.61 -12.92 -6.05
C PHE A 72 37.98 -14.08 -5.28
N SER A 73 37.85 -15.26 -5.89
CA SER A 73 37.41 -16.45 -5.15
C SER A 73 38.40 -16.80 -4.03
N VAL A 74 39.70 -16.73 -4.31
CA VAL A 74 40.76 -16.95 -3.29
C VAL A 74 40.76 -15.86 -2.22
N LEU A 75 40.60 -14.59 -2.60
CA LEU A 75 40.49 -13.48 -1.62
C LEU A 75 39.30 -13.69 -0.67
N ALA A 76 38.17 -14.18 -1.18
CA ALA A 76 36.95 -14.40 -0.41
C ALA A 76 37.04 -15.59 0.56
N GLU A 77 37.93 -16.56 0.36
CA GLU A 77 38.04 -17.75 1.23
C GLU A 77 38.24 -17.40 2.71
N ALA A 78 39.16 -16.49 3.00
CA ALA A 78 39.45 -16.10 4.38
C ALA A 78 38.31 -15.29 5.01
N ILE A 79 37.54 -14.57 4.19
CA ILE A 79 36.33 -13.87 4.60
C ILE A 79 35.20 -14.87 4.90
N ASP A 80 34.96 -15.83 4.00
CA ASP A 80 33.96 -16.90 4.16
C ASP A 80 34.26 -17.76 5.38
N LEU A 81 35.54 -18.04 5.68
CA LEU A 81 35.92 -18.77 6.89
C LEU A 81 35.53 -18.01 8.17
N ARG A 82 35.79 -16.70 8.22
CA ARG A 82 35.35 -15.85 9.35
C ARG A 82 33.83 -15.77 9.43
N PHE A 83 33.16 -15.65 8.28
CA PHE A 83 31.72 -15.64 8.20
C PHE A 83 31.12 -16.93 8.78
N LYS A 84 31.60 -18.10 8.36
CA LYS A 84 31.19 -19.41 8.88
C LYS A 84 31.40 -19.50 10.39
N TYR A 85 32.53 -19.02 10.88
CA TYR A 85 32.81 -19.00 12.32
C TYR A 85 31.77 -18.19 13.10
N HIS A 86 31.35 -17.02 12.63
CA HIS A 86 30.40 -16.17 13.33
C HIS A 86 28.93 -16.56 13.12
N PHE A 87 28.55 -16.98 11.92
CA PHE A 87 27.14 -17.09 11.51
C PHE A 87 26.69 -18.52 11.17
N GLU A 88 27.61 -19.49 11.13
CA GLU A 88 27.29 -20.91 10.86
C GLU A 88 27.75 -21.86 11.98
N SER A 89 28.40 -21.35 13.02
CA SER A 89 28.82 -22.15 14.19
C SER A 89 27.88 -21.94 15.40
N LYS A 90 28.20 -22.56 16.54
CA LYS A 90 27.46 -22.41 17.81
C LYS A 90 27.73 -21.08 18.55
N LYS A 91 28.07 -20.02 17.82
CA LYS A 91 28.33 -18.69 18.40
C LYS A 91 27.03 -17.96 18.70
N GLU A 92 27.08 -17.06 19.67
CA GLU A 92 25.97 -16.18 20.04
C GLU A 92 25.53 -15.25 18.91
N THR A 93 26.38 -15.02 17.91
CA THR A 93 26.09 -14.23 16.70
C THR A 93 25.24 -14.99 15.68
N ASN A 94 25.11 -16.31 15.78
CA ASN A 94 24.29 -17.12 14.88
C ASN A 94 22.84 -17.18 15.38
N ARG A 95 22.11 -16.07 15.20
CA ARG A 95 20.76 -15.86 15.73
C ARG A 95 19.73 -15.82 14.61
N PRO A 96 18.70 -16.69 14.63
CA PRO A 96 17.66 -16.68 13.60
C PRO A 96 16.74 -15.46 13.69
N ASP A 97 16.60 -14.88 14.89
CA ASP A 97 15.82 -13.68 15.18
C ASP A 97 16.55 -12.37 14.88
N LYS A 98 17.84 -12.45 14.51
CA LYS A 98 18.71 -11.29 14.22
C LYS A 98 19.41 -11.41 12.86
N PRO A 99 18.67 -11.57 11.75
CA PRO A 99 19.27 -11.65 10.42
C PRO A 99 20.04 -10.38 10.04
N GLU A 100 19.69 -9.22 10.60
CA GLU A 100 20.37 -7.94 10.35
C GLU A 100 21.87 -7.98 10.65
N TRP A 101 22.32 -8.81 11.60
CA TRP A 101 23.73 -8.93 11.96
C TRP A 101 24.58 -9.51 10.83
N VAL A 102 24.00 -10.40 10.02
CA VAL A 102 24.67 -10.98 8.85
C VAL A 102 24.94 -9.88 7.82
N PHE A 103 23.93 -9.05 7.56
CA PHE A 103 24.00 -7.95 6.60
C PHE A 103 24.94 -6.84 7.07
N GLN A 104 24.83 -6.41 8.32
CA GLN A 104 25.74 -5.43 8.91
C GLN A 104 27.20 -5.89 8.86
N HIS A 105 27.45 -7.18 9.13
CA HIS A 105 28.79 -7.74 9.00
C HIS A 105 29.29 -7.71 7.55
N PHE A 106 28.45 -8.08 6.58
CA PHE A 106 28.80 -8.01 5.17
C PHE A 106 29.20 -6.59 4.75
N ILE A 107 28.36 -5.60 5.06
CA ILE A 107 28.61 -4.18 4.73
C ILE A 107 29.93 -3.73 5.36
N LYS A 108 30.15 -4.06 6.64
CA LYS A 108 31.40 -3.76 7.34
C LYS A 108 32.62 -4.38 6.66
N VAL A 109 32.52 -5.66 6.25
CA VAL A 109 33.61 -6.34 5.55
C VAL A 109 33.94 -5.64 4.23
N VAL A 110 32.93 -5.26 3.44
CA VAL A 110 33.17 -4.54 2.17
C VAL A 110 33.84 -3.19 2.43
N ASP A 111 33.34 -2.42 3.40
CA ASP A 111 33.92 -1.12 3.78
C ASP A 111 35.37 -1.24 4.24
N GLU A 112 35.66 -2.17 5.15
CA GLU A 112 36.99 -2.37 5.73
C GLU A 112 38.05 -2.78 4.69
N HIS A 113 37.64 -3.48 3.62
CA HIS A 113 38.56 -3.96 2.58
C HIS A 113 38.60 -3.05 1.34
N THR A 114 37.68 -2.10 1.21
CA THR A 114 37.63 -1.15 0.10
C THR A 114 38.98 -0.42 -0.12
N PRO A 115 39.69 0.08 0.91
CA PRO A 115 40.99 0.73 0.70
C PRO A 115 42.03 -0.16 0.01
N PHE A 116 42.11 -1.44 0.39
CA PHE A 116 43.01 -2.41 -0.24
C PHE A 116 42.57 -2.70 -1.69
N LEU A 117 41.28 -2.94 -1.89
CA LEU A 117 40.72 -3.23 -3.21
C LEU A 117 40.96 -2.08 -4.19
N SER A 118 40.72 -0.84 -3.77
CA SER A 118 40.90 0.33 -4.63
C SER A 118 42.36 0.70 -4.88
N LYS A 119 43.26 0.53 -3.89
CA LYS A 119 44.66 0.97 -4.00
C LYS A 119 45.62 -0.09 -4.52
N VAL A 120 45.33 -1.37 -4.30
CA VAL A 120 46.21 -2.49 -4.67
C VAL A 120 45.60 -3.30 -5.80
N VAL A 121 44.35 -3.74 -5.66
CA VAL A 121 43.74 -4.67 -6.63
C VAL A 121 43.26 -3.97 -7.89
N GLN A 122 42.62 -2.80 -7.78
CA GLN A 122 42.07 -2.09 -8.93
C GLN A 122 43.14 -1.68 -9.96
N PRO A 123 44.35 -1.20 -9.58
CA PRO A 123 45.43 -0.95 -10.54
C PRO A 123 45.87 -2.22 -11.29
N VAL A 124 45.97 -3.36 -10.58
CA VAL A 124 46.34 -4.64 -11.20
C VAL A 124 45.30 -5.06 -12.24
N LEU A 125 44.01 -4.98 -11.91
CA LEU A 125 42.93 -5.25 -12.86
C LEU A 125 42.98 -4.31 -14.07
N ARG A 126 43.09 -3.00 -13.83
CA ARG A 126 43.06 -1.97 -14.88
C ARG A 126 44.23 -2.10 -15.86
N ASN A 127 45.39 -2.56 -15.40
CA ASN A 127 46.58 -2.75 -16.22
C ASN A 127 46.59 -4.09 -16.97
N GLY A 128 45.64 -4.99 -16.69
CA GLY A 128 45.49 -6.25 -17.43
C GLY A 128 44.77 -6.09 -18.76
N ASP A 129 44.76 -7.15 -19.57
CA ASP A 129 44.16 -7.10 -20.92
C ASP A 129 42.74 -7.68 -20.99
N ILE A 130 42.35 -8.55 -20.05
CA ILE A 130 41.14 -9.39 -20.17
C ILE A 130 39.94 -8.83 -19.38
N PHE A 131 40.19 -8.15 -18.25
CA PHE A 131 39.15 -7.75 -17.27
C PHE A 131 39.35 -6.32 -16.74
N ASN A 132 39.95 -5.45 -17.55
CA ASN A 132 40.34 -4.09 -17.13
C ASN A 132 39.19 -3.09 -16.97
N ASP A 133 38.00 -3.46 -17.44
CA ASP A 133 36.75 -2.72 -17.30
C ASP A 133 36.00 -3.06 -16.00
N ARG A 134 36.44 -4.09 -15.27
CA ARG A 134 35.82 -4.53 -14.02
C ARG A 134 36.26 -3.69 -12.81
N SER A 135 35.34 -3.54 -11.86
CA SER A 135 35.59 -2.86 -10.58
C SER A 135 35.97 -3.87 -9.51
N ALA A 136 37.15 -3.70 -8.90
CA ALA A 136 37.66 -4.57 -7.84
C ALA A 136 36.70 -4.67 -6.65
N VAL A 137 36.04 -3.57 -6.28
CA VAL A 137 35.08 -3.56 -5.18
C VAL A 137 33.83 -4.37 -5.55
N LYS A 138 33.33 -4.22 -6.78
CA LYS A 138 32.16 -4.99 -7.25
C LYS A 138 32.50 -6.48 -7.36
N GLU A 139 33.63 -6.83 -7.95
CA GLU A 139 34.07 -8.25 -8.04
C GLU A 139 34.28 -8.88 -6.65
N PHE A 140 34.75 -8.09 -5.68
CA PHE A 140 34.84 -8.57 -4.29
C PHE A 140 33.46 -8.80 -3.68
N ILE A 141 32.50 -7.88 -3.87
CA ILE A 141 31.10 -8.07 -3.47
C ILE A 141 30.54 -9.35 -4.10
N THR A 142 30.72 -9.56 -5.42
CA THR A 142 30.32 -10.78 -6.13
C THR A 142 30.90 -12.03 -5.48
N ALA A 143 32.18 -11.99 -5.08
CA ALA A 143 32.87 -13.12 -4.48
C ALA A 143 32.44 -13.43 -3.03
N VAL A 144 32.03 -12.42 -2.25
CA VAL A 144 31.60 -12.60 -0.84
C VAL A 144 30.10 -12.82 -0.66
N LEU A 145 29.27 -12.38 -1.61
CA LEU A 145 27.81 -12.58 -1.59
C LEU A 145 27.36 -14.04 -1.40
N PRO A 146 28.03 -15.07 -1.99
CA PRO A 146 27.63 -16.47 -1.81
C PRO A 146 27.53 -16.93 -0.36
N SER A 147 28.36 -16.38 0.55
CA SER A 147 28.30 -16.69 1.98
C SER A 147 26.99 -16.23 2.61
N VAL A 148 26.59 -15.00 2.32
CA VAL A 148 25.32 -14.42 2.79
C VAL A 148 24.14 -15.16 2.15
N ARG A 149 24.17 -15.38 0.83
CA ARG A 149 23.13 -16.12 0.11
C ARG A 149 22.89 -17.49 0.75
N ARG A 150 23.95 -18.28 0.95
CA ARG A 150 23.87 -19.60 1.58
C ARG A 150 23.24 -19.52 2.98
N LYS A 151 23.67 -18.55 3.80
CA LYS A 151 23.16 -18.36 5.15
C LYS A 151 21.67 -18.03 5.16
N ILE A 152 21.25 -17.05 4.36
CA ILE A 152 19.85 -16.60 4.31
C ILE A 152 18.95 -17.68 3.73
N PHE A 153 19.38 -18.37 2.68
CA PHE A 153 18.60 -19.43 2.05
C PHE A 153 18.41 -20.63 2.99
N GLY A 154 19.43 -20.96 3.80
CA GLY A 154 19.31 -21.98 4.85
C GLY A 154 18.53 -21.51 6.09
N LEU A 155 18.46 -20.21 6.34
CA LEU A 155 17.69 -19.63 7.44
C LEU A 155 16.20 -19.56 7.13
N PHE A 156 15.84 -19.26 5.88
CA PHE A 156 14.46 -19.10 5.41
C PHE A 156 13.50 -20.21 5.89
N PRO A 157 13.73 -21.52 5.59
CA PRO A 157 12.80 -22.56 6.01
C PRO A 157 12.68 -22.66 7.53
N ARG A 158 13.76 -22.39 8.27
CA ARG A 158 13.75 -22.45 9.73
C ARG A 158 12.89 -21.35 10.34
N VAL A 159 12.99 -20.12 9.84
CA VAL A 159 12.16 -19.01 10.36
C VAL A 159 10.70 -19.14 9.91
N ALA A 160 10.46 -19.68 8.72
CA ALA A 160 9.12 -20.00 8.24
C ALA A 160 8.42 -21.03 9.15
N GLU A 161 9.14 -22.04 9.65
CA GLU A 161 8.61 -23.00 10.61
C GLU A 161 8.42 -22.42 12.03
N MET A 162 9.24 -21.42 12.41
CA MET A 162 9.19 -20.82 13.75
C MET A 162 7.96 -19.95 13.94
N SER A 163 7.81 -18.91 13.12
CA SER A 163 6.61 -18.06 13.09
C SER A 163 6.65 -17.08 11.91
N THR A 164 5.47 -16.67 11.46
CA THR A 164 5.31 -15.70 10.38
C THR A 164 6.03 -14.37 10.64
N PRO A 165 5.97 -13.74 11.83
CA PRO A 165 6.69 -12.49 12.08
C PRO A 165 8.21 -12.59 11.91
N PHE A 166 8.84 -13.73 12.22
CA PHE A 166 10.27 -13.91 11.97
C PHE A 166 10.57 -14.01 10.47
N LEU A 167 9.69 -14.66 9.71
CA LEU A 167 9.81 -14.74 8.25
C LEU A 167 9.67 -13.35 7.60
N SER A 168 8.67 -12.57 8.01
CA SER A 168 8.46 -11.19 7.54
C SER A 168 9.66 -10.30 7.86
N HIS A 169 10.21 -10.40 9.07
CA HIS A 169 11.41 -9.67 9.48
C HIS A 169 12.62 -10.05 8.62
N LEU A 170 12.82 -11.35 8.35
CA LEU A 170 13.90 -11.80 7.47
C LEU A 170 13.80 -11.18 6.07
N VAL A 171 12.61 -11.19 5.45
CA VAL A 171 12.41 -10.64 4.11
C VAL A 171 12.62 -9.13 4.09
N PHE A 172 12.14 -8.41 5.11
CA PHE A 172 12.39 -6.97 5.27
C PHE A 172 13.88 -6.64 5.33
N GLU A 173 14.65 -7.39 6.13
CA GLU A 173 16.09 -7.18 6.28
C GLU A 173 16.85 -7.52 4.99
N VAL A 174 16.41 -8.54 4.22
CA VAL A 174 16.97 -8.86 2.90
C VAL A 174 16.73 -7.71 1.91
N CYS A 175 15.52 -7.17 1.84
CA CYS A 175 15.21 -6.06 0.94
C CYS A 175 15.99 -4.79 1.33
N SER A 176 16.10 -4.52 2.63
CA SER A 176 16.90 -3.41 3.16
C SER A 176 18.38 -3.57 2.80
N PHE A 177 18.92 -4.79 2.91
CA PHE A 177 20.28 -5.09 2.49
C PHE A 177 20.49 -4.86 0.99
N ASP A 178 19.56 -5.30 0.14
CA ASP A 178 19.64 -5.13 -1.31
C ASP A 178 19.68 -3.65 -1.71
N LYS A 179 18.84 -2.84 -1.06
CA LYS A 179 18.85 -1.38 -1.25
C LYS A 179 20.21 -0.77 -0.88
N VAL A 180 20.78 -1.14 0.26
CA VAL A 180 22.11 -0.64 0.67
C VAL A 180 23.18 -1.06 -0.34
N VAL A 181 23.18 -2.32 -0.79
CA VAL A 181 24.17 -2.82 -1.75
C VAL A 181 24.05 -2.08 -3.09
N SER A 182 22.83 -1.89 -3.58
CA SER A 182 22.55 -1.16 -4.81
C SER A 182 22.94 0.31 -4.71
N GLU A 183 22.47 1.05 -3.69
CA GLU A 183 22.65 2.50 -3.60
C GLU A 183 24.06 2.90 -3.15
N LYS A 184 24.63 2.23 -2.14
CA LYS A 184 25.92 2.62 -1.57
C LYS A 184 27.10 2.25 -2.47
N TYR A 185 27.07 1.06 -3.06
CA TYR A 185 28.17 0.55 -3.88
C TYR A 185 27.90 0.65 -5.37
N MET A 186 26.72 1.14 -5.78
CA MET A 186 26.27 1.12 -7.17
C MET A 186 26.44 -0.27 -7.77
N TYR A 187 26.22 -1.30 -6.94
CA TYR A 187 26.58 -2.66 -7.28
C TYR A 187 25.63 -3.19 -8.35
N THR A 188 26.23 -3.78 -9.38
CA THR A 188 25.55 -4.56 -10.40
C THR A 188 26.47 -5.73 -10.70
N GLN A 189 25.89 -6.89 -10.96
CA GLN A 189 26.65 -8.02 -11.48
C GLN A 189 27.27 -7.62 -12.82
N TYR A 190 28.47 -8.11 -13.12
CA TYR A 190 29.10 -7.80 -14.40
C TYR A 190 28.18 -8.20 -15.54
N GLY A 191 28.16 -7.43 -16.63
CA GLY A 191 27.25 -7.67 -17.77
C GLY A 191 25.75 -7.40 -17.51
N SER A 192 25.34 -7.16 -16.26
CA SER A 192 23.96 -6.79 -15.93
C SER A 192 23.80 -5.27 -15.77
N SER A 193 22.66 -4.76 -16.25
CA SER A 193 22.28 -3.35 -16.09
C SER A 193 21.73 -3.04 -14.69
N LYS A 194 21.27 -4.06 -13.95
CA LYS A 194 20.60 -3.91 -12.67
C LYS A 194 20.96 -5.03 -11.70
N TRP A 195 20.98 -4.73 -10.40
CA TRP A 195 21.07 -5.72 -9.33
C TRP A 195 19.69 -6.30 -9.04
N ILE A 196 19.55 -7.62 -9.20
CA ILE A 196 18.30 -8.36 -8.94
C ILE A 196 17.99 -8.54 -7.44
N GLY A 197 18.96 -8.33 -6.56
CA GLY A 197 18.77 -8.52 -5.13
C GLY A 197 18.91 -9.97 -4.67
N LEU A 198 19.33 -10.14 -3.42
CA LEU A 198 19.15 -11.39 -2.69
C LEU A 198 17.67 -11.72 -2.51
N SER A 199 16.79 -10.71 -2.39
CA SER A 199 15.33 -10.87 -2.36
C SER A 199 14.81 -11.49 -3.66
N GLY A 200 15.23 -10.97 -4.81
CA GLY A 200 14.91 -11.52 -6.13
C GLY A 200 15.38 -12.97 -6.25
N LEU A 201 16.65 -13.24 -5.92
CA LEU A 201 17.22 -14.60 -5.93
C LEU A 201 16.54 -15.56 -4.95
N LEU A 202 16.09 -15.06 -3.79
CA LEU A 202 15.41 -15.86 -2.76
C LEU A 202 14.07 -16.35 -3.27
N PHE A 203 13.36 -15.51 -4.02
CA PHE A 203 12.02 -15.75 -4.54
C PHE A 203 11.97 -16.27 -5.99
N GLU A 204 13.12 -16.58 -6.60
CA GLU A 204 13.17 -17.45 -7.80
C GLU A 204 12.46 -18.79 -7.53
N ASP A 205 12.58 -19.28 -6.29
CA ASP A 205 11.77 -20.37 -5.78
C ASP A 205 10.36 -19.87 -5.43
N LYS A 206 9.41 -20.12 -6.34
CA LYS A 206 8.01 -19.75 -6.19
C LYS A 206 7.40 -20.22 -4.87
N GLN A 207 7.82 -21.37 -4.35
CA GLN A 207 7.27 -21.90 -3.10
C GLN A 207 7.64 -21.02 -1.90
N ARG A 208 8.84 -20.43 -1.90
CA ARG A 208 9.27 -19.50 -0.84
C ARG A 208 8.47 -18.22 -0.87
N PHE A 209 8.26 -17.67 -2.07
CA PHE A 209 7.44 -16.47 -2.24
C PHE A 209 6.01 -16.72 -1.74
N GLU A 210 5.37 -17.80 -2.18
CA GLU A 210 4.00 -18.14 -1.74
C GLU A 210 3.93 -18.41 -0.23
N THR A 211 4.94 -19.05 0.37
CA THR A 211 4.99 -19.27 1.83
C THR A 211 5.02 -17.93 2.58
N TRP A 212 5.88 -17.00 2.16
CA TRP A 212 5.95 -15.68 2.77
C TRP A 212 4.67 -14.86 2.54
N LEU A 213 4.17 -14.82 1.30
CA LEU A 213 2.98 -14.05 0.94
C LEU A 213 1.73 -14.51 1.70
N ASN A 214 1.55 -15.83 1.87
CA ASN A 214 0.43 -16.36 2.66
C ASN A 214 0.55 -15.97 4.14
N GLY A 215 1.77 -15.97 4.69
CA GLY A 215 2.03 -15.48 6.03
C GLY A 215 1.69 -14.00 6.19
N GLU A 216 2.16 -13.16 5.26
CA GLU A 216 1.84 -11.73 5.22
C GLU A 216 0.33 -11.48 5.15
N LYS A 217 -0.38 -12.28 4.34
CA LYS A 217 -1.83 -12.24 4.21
C LYS A 217 -2.54 -12.55 5.53
N GLU A 218 -2.09 -13.57 6.27
CA GLU A 218 -2.64 -13.90 7.59
C GLU A 218 -2.43 -12.76 8.60
N ILE A 219 -1.23 -12.16 8.62
CA ILE A 219 -0.92 -11.03 9.50
C ILE A 219 -1.81 -9.84 9.15
N ALA A 220 -1.84 -9.45 7.88
CA ALA A 220 -2.58 -8.28 7.40
C ALA A 220 -4.09 -8.43 7.65
N PHE A 221 -4.65 -9.60 7.38
CA PHE A 221 -6.08 -9.87 7.61
C PHE A 221 -6.41 -9.97 9.10
N GLY A 222 -5.50 -10.51 9.91
CA GLY A 222 -5.63 -10.48 11.37
C GLY A 222 -5.67 -9.05 11.91
N ARG A 223 -4.83 -8.15 11.37
CA ARG A 223 -4.85 -6.72 11.73
C ARG A 223 -6.11 -6.01 11.25
N TYR A 224 -6.56 -6.27 10.03
CA TYR A 224 -7.84 -5.77 9.54
C TYR A 224 -8.98 -6.18 10.48
N GLN A 225 -9.05 -7.46 10.86
CA GLN A 225 -10.10 -7.95 11.75
C GLN A 225 -10.06 -7.28 13.12
N GLN A 226 -8.88 -7.08 13.70
CA GLN A 226 -8.72 -6.33 14.96
C GLN A 226 -9.22 -4.88 14.85
N ILE A 227 -9.02 -4.22 13.71
CA ILE A 227 -9.53 -2.86 13.47
C ILE A 227 -11.06 -2.86 13.45
N ILE A 228 -11.67 -3.81 12.72
CA ILE A 228 -13.12 -3.90 12.57
C ILE A 228 -13.82 -4.30 13.89
N ASP A 229 -13.21 -5.19 14.67
CA ASP A 229 -13.77 -5.68 15.94
C ASP A 229 -13.53 -4.73 17.12
N SER A 230 -12.77 -3.65 16.91
CA SER A 230 -12.55 -2.64 17.94
C SER A 230 -13.90 -2.04 18.39
N PRO A 231 -14.17 -1.90 19.70
CA PRO A 231 -15.45 -1.39 20.20
C PRO A 231 -15.85 -0.01 19.63
N LYS A 232 -14.86 0.81 19.26
CA LYS A 232 -15.05 2.15 18.69
C LYS A 232 -14.77 2.23 17.19
N ALA A 233 -14.64 1.08 16.51
CA ALA A 233 -14.26 1.01 15.10
C ALA A 233 -15.13 1.93 14.22
N PHE A 234 -16.43 1.92 14.42
CA PHE A 234 -17.38 2.67 13.60
C PHE A 234 -17.88 3.95 14.27
N ASP A 235 -17.21 4.43 15.33
CA ASP A 235 -17.48 5.76 15.87
C ASP A 235 -16.80 6.83 15.00
N ILE A 236 -17.45 7.98 14.88
CA ILE A 236 -16.93 9.13 14.13
C ILE A 236 -15.74 9.71 14.89
N GLU A 237 -14.63 9.90 14.18
CA GLU A 237 -13.42 10.52 14.71
C GLU A 237 -13.36 11.98 14.26
N TYR A 238 -13.51 12.90 15.22
CA TYR A 238 -13.62 14.33 14.97
C TYR A 238 -12.26 15.03 14.89
N GLU A 239 -11.25 14.49 15.59
CA GLU A 239 -9.92 15.09 15.72
C GLU A 239 -8.88 14.44 14.81
N GLY A 240 -9.26 13.37 14.10
CA GLY A 240 -8.34 12.61 13.24
C GLY A 240 -8.07 13.22 11.87
N VAL A 241 -8.81 14.26 11.48
CA VAL A 241 -8.72 14.94 10.17
C VAL A 241 -8.91 16.44 10.34
N ASP A 242 -8.52 17.23 9.34
CA ASP A 242 -8.55 18.69 9.45
C ASP A 242 -9.97 19.23 9.70
N SER A 243 -10.05 20.41 10.33
CA SER A 243 -11.35 21.01 10.70
C SER A 243 -12.29 21.26 9.50
N ASN A 244 -11.74 21.42 8.31
CA ASN A 244 -12.48 21.63 7.07
C ASN A 244 -12.78 20.33 6.29
N GLU A 245 -12.39 19.17 6.82
CA GLU A 245 -12.60 17.87 6.19
C GLU A 245 -13.79 17.13 6.82
N THR A 246 -14.40 16.26 6.02
CA THR A 246 -15.45 15.37 6.48
C THR A 246 -14.90 14.30 7.41
N LYS A 247 -15.62 14.07 8.51
CA LYS A 247 -15.12 13.23 9.59
C LYS A 247 -15.24 11.74 9.25
N PRO A 248 -14.15 10.97 9.19
CA PRO A 248 -14.21 9.53 8.99
C PRO A 248 -14.57 8.79 10.29
N THR A 249 -14.66 7.47 10.22
CA THR A 249 -14.67 6.63 11.42
C THR A 249 -13.25 6.23 11.84
N ASN A 250 -13.09 5.82 13.10
CA ASN A 250 -11.83 5.25 13.59
C ASN A 250 -11.32 4.10 12.72
N SER A 251 -12.21 3.25 12.20
CA SER A 251 -11.85 2.13 11.33
C SER A 251 -11.26 2.59 10.01
N ALA A 252 -11.83 3.62 9.38
CA ALA A 252 -11.33 4.14 8.11
C ALA A 252 -9.91 4.72 8.26
N ILE A 253 -9.66 5.48 9.33
CA ILE A 253 -8.32 5.99 9.67
C ILE A 253 -7.33 4.85 9.87
N ASN A 254 -7.67 3.86 10.69
CA ASN A 254 -6.77 2.75 10.99
C ASN A 254 -6.54 1.83 9.79
N ILE A 255 -7.52 1.69 8.90
CA ILE A 255 -7.37 0.95 7.64
C ILE A 255 -6.41 1.70 6.71
N LYS A 256 -6.54 3.03 6.57
CA LYS A 256 -5.56 3.83 5.82
C LYS A 256 -4.13 3.59 6.33
N PHE A 257 -3.93 3.68 7.64
CA PHE A 257 -2.62 3.40 8.25
C PHE A 257 -2.14 1.96 8.02
N LEU A 258 -3.03 0.97 8.08
CA LEU A 258 -2.68 -0.41 7.75
C LEU A 258 -2.18 -0.49 6.30
N LEU A 259 -2.92 0.08 5.34
CA LEU A 259 -2.58 0.03 3.92
C LEU A 259 -1.25 0.75 3.64
N GLU A 260 -0.98 1.91 4.24
CA GLU A 260 0.30 2.63 4.09
C GLU A 260 1.50 1.84 4.63
N ASN A 261 1.32 1.15 5.75
CA ASN A 261 2.35 0.27 6.31
C ASN A 261 2.61 -0.93 5.39
N LEU A 262 1.54 -1.53 4.83
CA LEU A 262 1.67 -2.61 3.85
C LEU A 262 2.42 -2.11 2.60
N THR A 263 2.08 -0.93 2.07
CA THR A 263 2.76 -0.30 0.93
C THR A 263 4.26 -0.16 1.18
N THR A 264 4.66 0.33 2.35
CA THR A 264 6.09 0.46 2.71
C THR A 264 6.81 -0.90 2.67
N HIS A 265 6.11 -1.98 3.02
CA HIS A 265 6.69 -3.32 3.06
C HIS A 265 6.97 -3.87 1.66
N TYR A 266 5.95 -3.97 0.81
CA TYR A 266 6.14 -4.56 -0.53
C TYR A 266 6.82 -3.62 -1.53
N ALA A 267 6.77 -2.29 -1.33
CA ALA A 267 7.50 -1.35 -2.19
C ALA A 267 9.02 -1.60 -2.18
N SER A 268 9.54 -2.23 -1.12
CA SER A 268 10.95 -2.62 -0.99
C SER A 268 11.35 -3.84 -1.81
N LEU A 269 10.39 -4.59 -2.37
CA LEU A 269 10.67 -5.74 -3.24
C LEU A 269 11.20 -5.28 -4.59
N GLU A 270 12.24 -5.97 -5.08
CA GLU A 270 12.87 -5.65 -6.36
C GLU A 270 12.02 -6.07 -7.57
N SER A 271 11.21 -7.12 -7.41
CA SER A 271 10.40 -7.68 -8.50
C SER A 271 9.03 -7.02 -8.60
N VAL A 272 8.77 -6.42 -9.76
CA VAL A 272 7.45 -5.85 -10.12
C VAL A 272 6.32 -6.87 -9.94
N THR A 273 6.49 -8.08 -10.46
CA THR A 273 5.47 -9.14 -10.35
C THR A 273 5.15 -9.48 -8.91
N GLN A 274 6.15 -9.50 -8.02
CA GLN A 274 5.94 -9.78 -6.60
C GLN A 274 5.23 -8.61 -5.91
N ARG A 275 5.58 -7.36 -6.25
CA ARG A 275 4.87 -6.15 -5.78
C ARG A 275 3.40 -6.19 -6.18
N LEU A 276 3.10 -6.50 -7.45
CA LEU A 276 1.74 -6.61 -7.97
C LEU A 276 0.95 -7.73 -7.27
N ARG A 277 1.56 -8.92 -7.09
CA ARG A 277 0.93 -10.02 -6.35
C ARG A 277 0.58 -9.62 -4.92
N TYR A 278 1.49 -8.95 -4.20
CA TYR A 278 1.22 -8.46 -2.84
C TYR A 278 0.07 -7.45 -2.82
N LEU A 279 0.12 -6.44 -3.70
CA LEU A 279 -0.92 -5.43 -3.84
C LEU A 279 -2.30 -6.08 -4.06
N MET A 280 -2.41 -6.99 -5.02
CA MET A 280 -3.69 -7.63 -5.38
C MET A 280 -4.19 -8.58 -4.28
N ASP A 281 -3.33 -9.51 -3.83
CA ASP A 281 -3.72 -10.60 -2.94
C ASP A 281 -3.98 -10.16 -1.50
N ILE A 282 -3.49 -8.95 -1.12
CA ILE A 282 -3.57 -8.41 0.24
C ILE A 282 -4.21 -7.02 0.26
N GLN A 283 -3.58 -5.98 -0.32
CA GLN A 283 -4.01 -4.59 -0.15
C GLN A 283 -5.40 -4.34 -0.78
N ILE A 284 -5.59 -4.75 -2.04
CA ILE A 284 -6.90 -4.64 -2.73
C ILE A 284 -7.94 -5.51 -2.03
N THR A 285 -7.57 -6.72 -1.59
CA THR A 285 -8.50 -7.60 -0.86
C THR A 285 -8.99 -6.96 0.46
N ILE A 286 -8.15 -6.22 1.18
CA ILE A 286 -8.55 -5.48 2.39
C ILE A 286 -9.51 -4.34 2.03
N LEU A 287 -9.23 -3.59 0.96
CA LEU A 287 -10.12 -2.54 0.46
C LEU A 287 -11.48 -3.10 0.07
N ASP A 288 -11.54 -4.25 -0.59
CA ASP A 288 -12.79 -4.91 -0.96
C ASP A 288 -13.56 -5.40 0.27
N LYS A 289 -12.88 -6.00 1.26
CA LYS A 289 -13.51 -6.42 2.53
C LYS A 289 -14.15 -5.22 3.25
N TYR A 290 -13.47 -4.08 3.30
CA TYR A 290 -14.01 -2.90 3.94
C TYR A 290 -15.17 -2.30 3.15
N TYR A 291 -15.08 -2.27 1.82
CA TYR A 291 -16.15 -1.83 0.94
C TYR A 291 -17.42 -2.66 1.17
N ILE A 292 -17.31 -3.99 1.14
CA ILE A 292 -18.41 -4.91 1.41
C ILE A 292 -19.02 -4.61 2.78
N ARG A 293 -18.20 -4.43 3.81
CA ARG A 293 -18.67 -4.15 5.17
C ARG A 293 -19.48 -2.85 5.27
N LEU A 294 -19.05 -1.80 4.56
CA LEU A 294 -19.76 -0.52 4.50
C LEU A 294 -21.04 -0.63 3.66
N ASN A 295 -20.99 -1.32 2.52
CA ASN A 295 -22.15 -1.52 1.65
C ASN A 295 -23.25 -2.34 2.35
N GLU A 296 -22.90 -3.44 3.01
CA GLU A 296 -23.84 -4.22 3.83
C GLU A 296 -24.45 -3.36 4.94
N GLY A 297 -23.64 -2.51 5.58
CA GLY A 297 -24.12 -1.54 6.57
C GLY A 297 -25.17 -0.58 5.98
N LEU A 298 -24.97 -0.12 4.75
CA LEU A 298 -25.90 0.77 4.06
C LEU A 298 -27.19 0.03 3.69
N GLU A 299 -27.09 -1.16 3.12
CA GLU A 299 -28.24 -2.00 2.74
C GLU A 299 -29.15 -2.30 3.93
N VAL A 300 -28.58 -2.55 5.11
CA VAL A 300 -29.35 -2.72 6.35
C VAL A 300 -30.15 -1.47 6.67
N ILE A 301 -29.54 -0.27 6.58
CA ILE A 301 -30.24 1.00 6.83
C ILE A 301 -31.33 1.25 5.79
N GLU A 302 -31.04 0.98 4.50
CA GLU A 302 -32.00 1.12 3.40
C GLU A 302 -33.23 0.21 3.60
N SER A 303 -32.99 -1.04 4.04
CA SER A 303 -34.07 -1.99 4.34
C SER A 303 -34.92 -1.55 5.53
N MET A 304 -34.33 -1.02 6.60
CA MET A 304 -35.07 -0.50 7.77
C MET A 304 -35.91 0.75 7.44
N GLY A 305 -35.47 1.55 6.48
CA GLY A 305 -36.16 2.74 5.99
C GLY A 305 -37.30 2.48 4.99
N SER A 306 -37.39 1.26 4.44
CA SER A 306 -38.34 0.86 3.39
C SER A 306 -39.67 0.36 3.95
N THR A 307 -40.79 0.91 3.46
CA THR A 307 -42.14 0.47 3.81
C THR A 307 -42.45 -0.95 3.34
N LEU A 308 -41.84 -1.38 2.23
CA LEU A 308 -42.01 -2.72 1.67
C LEU A 308 -41.30 -3.78 2.53
N SER A 309 -40.07 -3.48 2.97
CA SER A 309 -39.31 -4.37 3.86
C SER A 309 -39.96 -4.50 5.25
N ARG A 310 -40.65 -3.46 5.73
CA ARG A 310 -41.49 -3.54 6.94
C ARG A 310 -42.68 -4.49 6.77
N ALA A 311 -43.27 -4.58 5.57
CA ALA A 311 -44.45 -5.40 5.32
C ALA A 311 -44.11 -6.88 5.07
N VAL A 312 -42.92 -7.17 4.53
CA VAL A 312 -42.52 -8.52 4.10
C VAL A 312 -41.48 -9.16 5.03
N GLY A 313 -40.66 -8.37 5.73
CA GLY A 313 -39.47 -8.85 6.46
C GLY A 313 -39.57 -8.92 7.99
N GLY A 314 -40.74 -8.69 8.59
CA GLY A 314 -40.92 -8.82 10.06
C GLY A 314 -40.11 -7.84 10.92
N ILE A 315 -39.60 -6.74 10.33
CA ILE A 315 -38.83 -5.72 11.05
C ILE A 315 -39.70 -5.07 12.13
N SER A 316 -39.21 -5.07 13.38
CA SER A 316 -39.95 -4.52 14.52
C SER A 316 -40.15 -3.00 14.38
N SER A 317 -41.26 -2.49 14.92
CA SER A 317 -41.54 -1.04 14.99
C SER A 317 -40.46 -0.29 15.78
N GLU A 318 -39.78 -0.95 16.71
CA GLU A 318 -38.66 -0.37 17.48
C GLU A 318 -37.40 -0.19 16.65
N ASP A 319 -37.06 -1.13 15.78
CA ASP A 319 -35.87 -1.03 14.93
C ASP A 319 -36.04 0.03 13.84
N SER A 320 -37.26 0.22 13.34
CA SER A 320 -37.58 1.33 12.41
C SER A 320 -37.45 2.71 13.08
N LYS A 321 -37.73 2.83 14.39
CA LYS A 321 -37.50 4.07 15.15
C LYS A 321 -36.03 4.37 15.38
N LYS A 322 -35.19 3.34 15.56
CA LYS A 322 -33.72 3.50 15.68
C LYS A 322 -33.06 3.94 14.37
N ALA A 323 -33.70 3.71 13.23
CA ALA A 323 -33.25 4.16 11.91
C ALA A 323 -33.74 5.59 11.54
N GLN A 324 -34.46 6.26 12.44
CA GLN A 324 -35.00 7.62 12.26
C GLN A 324 -34.25 8.63 13.14
N GLY A 325 -34.47 9.92 12.88
CA GLY A 325 -33.87 11.01 13.63
C GLY A 325 -32.34 11.00 13.65
N LEU A 326 -31.76 11.53 14.72
CA LEU A 326 -30.31 11.76 14.84
C LEU A 326 -29.50 10.46 14.80
N GLY A 327 -29.98 9.37 15.41
CA GLY A 327 -29.27 8.08 15.40
C GLY A 327 -29.21 7.44 14.02
N GLY A 328 -30.30 7.57 13.23
CA GLY A 328 -30.30 7.14 11.82
C GLY A 328 -29.35 7.98 10.97
N LEU A 329 -29.34 9.30 11.19
CA LEU A 329 -28.43 10.22 10.51
C LEU A 329 -26.97 9.90 10.82
N GLU A 330 -26.63 9.69 12.09
CA GLU A 330 -25.28 9.36 12.53
C GLU A 330 -24.78 8.06 11.88
N ARG A 331 -25.62 7.02 11.80
CA ARG A 331 -25.28 5.75 11.12
C ARG A 331 -24.97 5.93 9.64
N LEU A 332 -25.77 6.73 8.94
CA LEU A 332 -25.51 7.06 7.53
C LEU A 332 -24.21 7.86 7.37
N CYS A 333 -23.96 8.81 8.28
CA CYS A 333 -22.74 9.63 8.28
C CYS A 333 -21.50 8.79 8.53
N ARG A 334 -21.54 7.78 9.42
CA ARG A 334 -20.42 6.84 9.63
C ARG A 334 -20.02 6.12 8.33
N ILE A 335 -20.99 5.70 7.51
CA ILE A 335 -20.74 5.07 6.21
C ILE A 335 -20.21 6.08 5.20
N TYR A 336 -20.88 7.23 5.08
CA TYR A 336 -20.49 8.32 4.17
C TYR A 336 -19.05 8.78 4.43
N GLY A 337 -18.72 9.14 5.67
CA GLY A 337 -17.40 9.65 6.03
C GLY A 337 -16.30 8.61 5.86
N SER A 338 -16.59 7.33 6.15
CA SER A 338 -15.64 6.25 5.90
C SER A 338 -15.39 6.03 4.40
N ALA A 339 -16.45 6.07 3.58
CA ALA A 339 -16.33 5.87 2.14
C ALA A 339 -15.62 7.03 1.45
N ASN A 340 -15.99 8.27 1.78
CA ASN A 340 -15.34 9.49 1.28
C ASN A 340 -13.85 9.52 1.65
N PHE A 341 -13.50 9.22 2.90
CA PHE A 341 -12.10 9.24 3.34
C PHE A 341 -11.22 8.20 2.64
N ILE A 342 -11.74 6.98 2.41
CA ILE A 342 -11.01 5.96 1.66
C ILE A 342 -10.93 6.33 0.17
N GLU A 343 -11.99 6.88 -0.44
CA GLU A 343 -11.97 7.34 -1.83
C GLU A 343 -10.92 8.43 -2.05
N GLU A 344 -10.88 9.44 -1.19
CA GLU A 344 -9.89 10.53 -1.24
C GLU A 344 -8.46 10.00 -1.04
N SER A 345 -8.29 9.02 -0.15
CA SER A 345 -6.99 8.35 0.06
C SER A 345 -6.56 7.58 -1.19
N LEU A 346 -7.48 6.83 -1.83
CA LEU A 346 -7.20 6.09 -3.06
C LEU A 346 -6.84 7.00 -4.23
N ARG A 347 -7.54 8.13 -4.37
CA ARG A 347 -7.22 9.19 -5.34
C ARG A 347 -5.81 9.72 -5.13
N THR A 348 -5.48 10.05 -3.88
CA THR A 348 -4.16 10.57 -3.51
C THR A 348 -3.06 9.53 -3.79
N TRP A 349 -3.28 8.26 -3.45
CA TRP A 349 -2.32 7.19 -3.74
C TRP A 349 -2.19 6.91 -5.23
N GLY A 350 -3.24 7.08 -6.04
CA GLY A 350 -3.18 6.96 -7.49
C GLY A 350 -2.23 7.97 -8.14
N GLU A 351 -2.01 9.12 -7.50
CA GLU A 351 -1.07 10.17 -7.95
C GLU A 351 0.36 10.01 -7.39
N ASP A 352 0.58 9.06 -6.47
CA ASP A 352 1.91 8.82 -5.90
C ASP A 352 2.86 8.17 -6.93
N LEU A 353 4.11 8.64 -6.95
CA LEU A 353 5.12 8.20 -7.91
C LEU A 353 5.35 6.69 -7.91
N PHE A 354 5.26 6.04 -6.74
CA PHE A 354 5.42 4.60 -6.64
C PHE A 354 4.30 3.86 -7.35
N PHE A 355 3.04 4.25 -7.09
CA PHE A 355 1.87 3.60 -7.70
C PHE A 355 1.74 3.93 -9.18
N PHE A 356 2.10 5.15 -9.59
CA PHE A 356 2.18 5.53 -10.99
C PHE A 356 3.20 4.67 -11.76
N ALA A 357 4.41 4.51 -11.20
CA ALA A 357 5.43 3.63 -11.80
C ALA A 357 4.97 2.17 -11.84
N LEU A 358 4.35 1.68 -10.77
CA LEU A 358 3.84 0.31 -10.71
C LEU A 358 2.71 0.06 -11.73
N TRP A 359 1.87 1.07 -11.98
CA TRP A 359 0.82 1.03 -13.00
C TRP A 359 1.37 1.02 -14.43
N ASP A 360 2.38 1.85 -14.71
CA ASP A 360 3.07 1.87 -16.01
C ASP A 360 3.75 0.52 -16.29
N GLU A 361 4.47 -0.01 -15.29
CA GLU A 361 5.11 -1.34 -15.38
C GLU A 361 4.07 -2.47 -15.57
N MET A 362 2.94 -2.43 -14.87
CA MET A 362 1.84 -3.39 -15.06
C MET A 362 1.26 -3.30 -16.46
N SER A 363 1.02 -2.09 -16.97
CA SER A 363 0.46 -1.86 -18.30
C SER A 363 1.40 -2.37 -19.40
N GLU A 364 2.70 -2.15 -19.24
CA GLU A 364 3.73 -2.70 -20.12
C GLU A 364 3.73 -4.23 -20.09
N LEU A 365 3.68 -4.84 -18.90
CA LEU A 365 3.61 -6.30 -18.74
C LEU A 365 2.36 -6.90 -19.41
N LEU A 366 1.20 -6.25 -19.29
CA LEU A 366 -0.04 -6.68 -19.93
C LEU A 366 0.03 -6.58 -21.46
N ARG A 367 0.62 -5.51 -22.00
CA ARG A 367 0.85 -5.34 -23.44
C ARG A 367 1.75 -6.45 -24.00
N GLN A 368 2.76 -6.85 -23.24
CA GLN A 368 3.68 -7.94 -23.60
C GLN A 368 3.03 -9.34 -23.43
N ALA A 369 2.21 -9.54 -22.40
CA ALA A 369 1.51 -10.80 -22.14
C ALA A 369 0.47 -11.14 -23.22
N GLY A 370 -0.12 -10.11 -23.87
CA GLY A 370 -0.95 -10.30 -25.07
C GLY A 370 -0.20 -10.92 -26.26
N SER A 371 1.14 -10.99 -26.21
CA SER A 371 1.97 -11.58 -27.27
C SER A 371 2.66 -12.90 -26.87
N VAL A 372 3.05 -13.14 -25.61
CA VAL A 372 3.73 -14.37 -25.17
C VAL A 372 3.55 -14.64 -23.65
N GLY A 373 2.71 -15.63 -23.25
CA GLY A 373 2.89 -16.44 -22.03
C GLY A 373 2.07 -16.15 -20.74
N ASN A 374 1.94 -17.20 -19.92
CA ASN A 374 1.01 -17.39 -18.77
C ASN A 374 1.14 -16.44 -17.55
N LEU A 375 2.23 -15.67 -17.39
CA LEU A 375 2.47 -14.92 -16.13
C LEU A 375 1.54 -13.70 -15.97
N GLY A 376 1.25 -13.00 -17.08
CA GLY A 376 0.26 -11.92 -17.08
C GLY A 376 -1.15 -12.44 -16.82
N GLN A 377 -1.45 -13.66 -17.28
CA GLN A 377 -2.72 -14.33 -17.03
C GLN A 377 -2.86 -14.74 -15.56
N ASP A 378 -1.83 -15.30 -14.91
CA ASP A 378 -1.89 -15.65 -13.47
C ASP A 378 -2.13 -14.42 -12.56
N ILE A 379 -1.54 -13.26 -12.91
CA ILE A 379 -1.77 -11.99 -12.20
C ILE A 379 -3.20 -11.49 -12.45
N LEU A 380 -3.69 -11.58 -13.69
CA LEU A 380 -5.04 -11.18 -14.06
C LEU A 380 -6.09 -12.11 -13.42
N ASP A 381 -5.84 -13.42 -13.36
CA ASP A 381 -6.69 -14.42 -12.73
C ASP A 381 -6.73 -14.20 -11.21
N SER A 382 -5.60 -13.82 -10.59
CA SER A 382 -5.54 -13.45 -9.17
C SER A 382 -6.29 -12.13 -8.88
N ALA A 383 -6.13 -11.12 -9.75
CA ALA A 383 -6.82 -9.84 -9.64
C ALA A 383 -8.35 -9.96 -9.84
N SER A 384 -8.79 -10.76 -10.82
CA SER A 384 -10.21 -11.01 -11.11
C SER A 384 -10.87 -11.98 -10.11
N SER A 385 -10.11 -12.88 -9.48
CA SER A 385 -10.62 -13.77 -8.41
C SER A 385 -10.66 -13.09 -7.04
N SER A 386 -9.77 -12.13 -6.79
CA SER A 386 -9.64 -11.49 -5.48
C SER A 386 -10.41 -10.18 -5.37
N SER A 387 -10.73 -9.52 -6.50
CA SER A 387 -11.38 -8.21 -6.49
C SER A 387 -12.77 -8.20 -7.10
N THR A 388 -13.71 -7.63 -6.34
CA THR A 388 -15.06 -7.29 -6.81
C THR A 388 -15.13 -5.88 -7.43
N THR A 389 -14.03 -5.13 -7.37
CA THR A 389 -13.94 -3.72 -7.79
C THR A 389 -12.88 -3.48 -8.89
N LEU A 390 -12.35 -4.54 -9.50
CA LEU A 390 -11.57 -4.49 -10.74
C LEU A 390 -12.40 -5.10 -11.88
N PRO A 391 -12.22 -4.71 -13.15
CA PRO A 391 -13.15 -5.05 -14.18
C PRO A 391 -12.92 -6.50 -14.57
N SER A 392 -13.99 -7.30 -14.52
CA SER A 392 -13.99 -8.70 -14.96
C SER A 392 -13.72 -8.86 -16.47
N ASN A 393 -13.70 -7.75 -17.21
CA ASN A 393 -13.49 -7.75 -18.65
C ASN A 393 -12.13 -7.14 -18.98
N GLY A 394 -11.16 -8.03 -19.20
CA GLY A 394 -10.02 -7.76 -20.07
C GLY A 394 -10.47 -7.53 -21.52
N HIS A 395 -11.20 -6.45 -21.78
CA HIS A 395 -11.35 -5.94 -23.14
C HIS A 395 -10.07 -5.21 -23.49
N GLY A 396 -9.20 -5.90 -24.23
CA GLY A 396 -8.07 -5.33 -24.97
C GLY A 396 -8.47 -4.30 -26.06
N ASP A 397 -9.64 -3.69 -25.93
CA ASP A 397 -10.21 -2.69 -26.84
C ASP A 397 -10.21 -1.27 -26.22
N ARG A 398 -9.94 -1.14 -24.90
CA ARG A 398 -9.69 0.17 -24.26
C ARG A 398 -8.24 0.67 -24.41
N LEU A 399 -7.37 -0.16 -24.99
CA LEU A 399 -5.99 0.24 -25.35
C LEU A 399 -5.92 0.91 -26.73
N SER A 400 -7.05 1.06 -27.42
CA SER A 400 -7.16 1.73 -28.70
C SER A 400 -8.09 2.94 -28.61
N GLU A 401 -7.49 4.11 -28.88
CA GLU A 401 -8.06 5.38 -29.34
C GLU A 401 -8.58 6.43 -28.34
N ASP A 402 -8.83 6.13 -27.07
CA ASP A 402 -9.10 7.16 -26.04
C ASP A 402 -7.95 7.33 -25.03
N ALA A 403 -6.73 7.49 -25.55
CA ALA A 403 -5.53 7.90 -24.80
C ALA A 403 -5.56 9.40 -24.40
N ASN A 404 -6.71 9.86 -23.93
CA ASN A 404 -6.86 11.02 -23.05
C ASN A 404 -7.27 10.45 -21.67
N GLY A 405 -6.40 9.73 -20.95
CA GLY A 405 -5.33 10.31 -20.13
C GLY A 405 -5.78 10.36 -18.66
N ASN A 406 -5.01 9.72 -17.76
CA ASN A 406 -5.17 9.63 -16.28
C ASN A 406 -5.88 8.43 -15.64
N ASP A 407 -6.09 7.29 -16.30
CA ASP A 407 -6.54 6.09 -15.56
C ASP A 407 -5.41 5.60 -14.63
N THR A 408 -5.66 5.57 -13.32
CA THR A 408 -4.75 5.12 -12.26
C THR A 408 -5.10 3.72 -11.76
N LEU A 409 -4.15 3.07 -11.09
CA LEU A 409 -4.30 1.73 -10.49
C LEU A 409 -5.52 1.58 -9.57
N PHE A 410 -5.91 2.65 -8.87
CA PHE A 410 -6.99 2.61 -7.87
C PHE A 410 -8.32 3.17 -8.36
N ASP A 411 -8.41 3.62 -9.62
CA ASP A 411 -9.58 4.40 -10.08
C ASP A 411 -10.90 3.64 -9.99
N GLU A 412 -10.91 2.34 -10.24
CA GLU A 412 -12.15 1.56 -10.17
C GLU A 412 -12.58 1.28 -8.73
N THR A 413 -11.64 0.96 -7.85
CA THR A 413 -11.90 0.85 -6.41
C THR A 413 -12.37 2.20 -5.86
N ALA A 414 -11.69 3.30 -6.19
CA ALA A 414 -12.10 4.65 -5.82
C ALA A 414 -13.51 4.98 -6.35
N SER A 415 -13.80 4.68 -7.61
CA SER A 415 -15.13 4.85 -8.20
C SER A 415 -16.22 4.05 -7.48
N SER A 416 -15.90 2.84 -7.03
CA SER A 416 -16.82 2.01 -6.24
C SER A 416 -17.13 2.63 -4.88
N TYR A 417 -16.11 3.10 -4.15
CA TYR A 417 -16.30 3.86 -2.91
C TYR A 417 -17.07 5.17 -3.13
N GLY A 418 -16.79 5.89 -4.22
CA GLY A 418 -17.52 7.10 -4.60
C GLY A 418 -19.00 6.83 -4.91
N LYS A 419 -19.34 5.72 -5.56
CA LYS A 419 -20.75 5.30 -5.75
C LYS A 419 -21.43 5.01 -4.42
N LEU A 420 -20.72 4.37 -3.47
CA LEU A 420 -21.24 4.11 -2.13
C LEU A 420 -21.48 5.41 -1.36
N GLU A 421 -20.56 6.38 -1.48
CA GLU A 421 -20.74 7.73 -0.96
C GLU A 421 -22.02 8.39 -1.52
N GLN A 422 -22.20 8.35 -2.85
CA GLN A 422 -23.39 8.92 -3.51
C GLN A 422 -24.70 8.23 -3.11
N ARG A 423 -24.67 6.95 -2.76
CA ARG A 423 -25.84 6.26 -2.19
C ARG A 423 -26.10 6.72 -0.76
N ALA A 424 -25.08 6.80 0.09
CA ALA A 424 -25.20 7.24 1.47
C ALA A 424 -25.74 8.68 1.57
N ILE A 425 -25.24 9.61 0.74
CA ILE A 425 -25.70 11.01 0.72
C ILE A 425 -27.18 11.12 0.30
N SER A 426 -27.61 10.29 -0.65
CA SER A 426 -29.01 10.20 -1.07
C SER A 426 -29.91 9.76 0.09
N GLN A 427 -29.49 8.76 0.86
CA GLN A 427 -30.23 8.32 2.05
C GLN A 427 -30.26 9.38 3.16
N ILE A 428 -29.17 10.12 3.37
CA ILE A 428 -29.13 11.25 4.31
C ILE A 428 -30.19 12.29 3.94
N ARG A 429 -30.25 12.67 2.66
CA ARG A 429 -31.27 13.61 2.16
C ARG A 429 -32.70 13.06 2.35
N ILE A 430 -32.93 11.79 2.02
CA ILE A 430 -34.24 11.14 2.18
C ILE A 430 -34.67 11.14 3.65
N LEU A 431 -33.77 10.83 4.57
CA LEU A 431 -34.04 10.83 6.01
C LEU A 431 -34.44 12.22 6.47
N ILE A 432 -33.63 13.24 6.17
CA ILE A 432 -33.90 14.62 6.59
C ILE A 432 -35.21 15.12 6.00
N LYS A 433 -35.47 14.85 4.72
CA LYS A 433 -36.74 15.18 4.08
C LYS A 433 -37.94 14.54 4.79
N LYS A 434 -37.86 13.26 5.15
CA LYS A 434 -38.92 12.57 5.91
C LYS A 434 -39.14 13.19 7.29
N GLU A 435 -38.07 13.55 8.00
CA GLU A 435 -38.16 14.20 9.32
C GLU A 435 -38.79 15.61 9.24
N ILE A 436 -38.39 16.41 8.26
CA ILE A 436 -38.99 17.73 7.97
C ILE A 436 -40.49 17.57 7.69
N GLN A 437 -40.85 16.71 6.74
CA GLN A 437 -42.25 16.50 6.36
C GLN A 437 -43.10 15.96 7.51
N SER A 438 -42.55 15.05 8.33
CA SER A 438 -43.25 14.48 9.48
C SER A 438 -43.48 15.51 10.57
N SER A 439 -42.46 16.34 10.86
CA SER A 439 -42.52 17.33 11.93
C SER A 439 -43.42 18.52 11.58
N MET A 440 -43.45 18.94 10.31
CA MET A 440 -44.24 20.09 9.85
C MET A 440 -45.73 19.79 9.60
N LYS A 441 -46.20 18.54 9.73
CA LYS A 441 -47.62 18.16 9.51
C LYS A 441 -48.64 19.05 10.22
N ASP A 442 -48.36 19.41 11.47
CA ASP A 442 -49.27 20.20 12.30
C ASP A 442 -49.34 21.66 11.80
N TYR A 443 -48.19 22.20 11.35
CA TYR A 443 -48.12 23.52 10.72
C TYR A 443 -48.92 23.59 9.41
N PHE A 444 -48.91 22.54 8.59
CA PHE A 444 -49.73 22.50 7.36
C PHE A 444 -51.23 22.34 7.62
N ARG A 445 -51.62 21.74 8.75
CA ARG A 445 -53.02 21.63 9.14
C ARG A 445 -53.57 22.94 9.70
N ALA A 446 -52.72 23.91 10.01
CA ALA A 446 -53.15 25.23 10.42
C ALA A 446 -53.90 25.91 9.26
N ASN A 447 -55.15 26.28 9.50
CA ASN A 447 -56.04 26.95 8.54
C ASN A 447 -56.34 28.41 8.95
N ASN A 448 -55.39 29.04 9.64
CA ASN A 448 -55.49 30.43 10.09
C ASN A 448 -55.02 31.45 9.04
N TRP A 449 -54.55 31.00 7.87
CA TRP A 449 -54.07 31.85 6.77
C TRP A 449 -55.05 32.93 6.26
N PRO A 450 -56.36 32.69 6.16
CA PRO A 450 -57.31 33.71 5.71
C PRO A 450 -57.85 34.57 6.88
N GLN A 451 -57.43 34.32 8.12
CA GLN A 451 -57.97 35.03 9.28
C GLN A 451 -57.53 36.50 9.26
N GLU A 452 -58.49 37.41 9.43
CA GLU A 452 -58.24 38.83 9.64
C GLU A 452 -58.26 39.09 11.14
N ILE A 453 -57.23 39.79 11.64
CA ILE A 453 -57.18 40.26 13.03
C ILE A 453 -57.59 41.72 12.98
N SER A 454 -58.70 42.05 13.66
CA SER A 454 -59.22 43.42 13.76
C SER A 454 -58.27 44.30 14.58
N ASP A 455 -57.93 45.44 13.99
CA ASP A 455 -56.92 46.40 14.44
C ASP A 455 -57.44 47.24 15.63
N GLU A 456 -57.36 46.69 16.84
CA GLU A 456 -57.55 47.44 18.07
C GLU A 456 -56.17 47.72 18.72
N GLY A 457 -55.39 48.64 18.14
CA GLY A 457 -54.33 49.33 18.88
C GLY A 457 -52.91 49.38 18.32
N GLY A 458 -52.70 49.29 17.00
CA GLY A 458 -51.41 49.71 16.40
C GLY A 458 -50.17 48.90 16.82
N GLN A 459 -50.37 47.67 17.31
CA GLN A 459 -49.30 46.75 17.75
C GLN A 459 -48.99 45.73 16.64
N PHE A 460 -48.62 46.18 15.43
CA PHE A 460 -48.31 45.29 14.29
C PHE A 460 -46.81 45.03 14.07
N ASP A 461 -45.91 45.61 14.86
CA ASP A 461 -44.46 45.50 14.61
C ASP A 461 -43.79 44.26 15.21
N ILE A 462 -44.50 43.47 16.05
CA ILE A 462 -43.95 42.26 16.67
C ILE A 462 -44.84 41.06 16.34
N ILE A 463 -44.57 40.42 15.20
CA ILE A 463 -45.18 39.14 14.82
C ILE A 463 -44.31 38.01 15.37
N GLU A 464 -44.86 37.19 16.25
CA GLU A 464 -44.19 35.97 16.75
C GLU A 464 -44.31 34.83 15.71
N PRO A 465 -43.32 33.93 15.61
CA PRO A 465 -43.43 32.74 14.77
C PRO A 465 -44.62 31.85 15.17
N SER A 466 -45.22 31.18 14.19
CA SER A 466 -46.32 30.24 14.42
C SER A 466 -45.92 29.15 15.42
N ARG A 467 -46.78 28.87 16.41
CA ARG A 467 -46.46 27.93 17.51
C ARG A 467 -46.21 26.51 16.99
N GLU A 468 -46.83 26.17 15.87
CA GLU A 468 -46.71 24.90 15.17
C GLU A 468 -45.31 24.68 14.58
N LEU A 469 -44.48 25.73 14.44
CA LEU A 469 -43.07 25.63 13.99
C LEU A 469 -42.11 25.20 15.09
N GLN A 470 -42.48 25.30 16.36
CA GLN A 470 -41.60 24.92 17.47
C GLN A 470 -41.16 23.45 17.40
N LYS A 471 -42.04 22.56 16.94
CA LYS A 471 -41.76 21.13 16.79
C LYS A 471 -40.80 20.85 15.62
N PRO A 472 -41.05 21.34 14.39
CA PRO A 472 -40.08 21.30 13.29
C PRO A 472 -38.69 21.79 13.68
N ILE A 473 -38.59 22.97 14.28
CA ILE A 473 -37.29 23.57 14.66
C ILE A 473 -36.54 22.66 15.64
N LYS A 474 -37.23 22.15 16.67
CA LYS A 474 -36.65 21.21 17.65
C LYS A 474 -36.18 19.89 17.04
N VAL A 475 -36.77 19.44 15.93
CA VAL A 475 -36.39 18.19 15.23
C VAL A 475 -35.26 18.45 14.23
N ILE A 476 -35.30 19.55 13.49
CA ILE A 476 -34.37 19.84 12.38
C ILE A 476 -33.04 20.40 12.90
N ALA A 477 -33.07 21.32 13.87
CA ALA A 477 -31.86 22.00 14.33
C ALA A 477 -30.76 21.04 14.83
N PRO A 478 -31.04 19.97 15.59
CA PRO A 478 -30.02 18.99 15.98
C PRO A 478 -29.41 18.25 14.78
N LEU A 479 -30.21 17.93 13.75
CA LEU A 479 -29.74 17.22 12.55
C LEU A 479 -28.78 18.10 11.74
N ILE A 480 -29.16 19.36 11.51
CA ILE A 480 -28.33 20.32 10.78
C ILE A 480 -27.06 20.66 11.56
N LYS A 481 -27.17 20.85 12.89
CA LYS A 481 -26.00 21.07 13.75
C LYS A 481 -25.03 19.89 13.68
N PHE A 482 -25.54 18.67 13.71
CA PHE A 482 -24.72 17.47 13.57
C PHE A 482 -24.02 17.43 12.21
N LEU A 483 -24.73 17.68 11.11
CA LEU A 483 -24.13 17.74 9.78
C LEU A 483 -23.02 18.80 9.67
N ASN A 484 -23.22 19.97 10.27
CA ASN A 484 -22.21 21.04 10.27
C ASN A 484 -20.93 20.65 11.03
N GLN A 485 -21.05 19.80 12.05
CA GLN A 485 -19.88 19.30 12.79
C GLN A 485 -19.18 18.13 12.08
N PHE A 486 -19.93 17.41 11.24
CA PHE A 486 -19.48 16.18 10.60
C PHE A 486 -18.89 16.40 9.19
N LEU A 487 -19.45 17.33 8.42
CA LEU A 487 -19.06 17.54 7.02
C LEU A 487 -18.04 18.66 6.86
N SER A 488 -17.27 18.58 5.78
CA SER A 488 -16.57 19.74 5.22
C SER A 488 -17.54 20.89 4.94
N ILE A 489 -17.05 22.13 5.01
CA ILE A 489 -17.87 23.32 4.76
C ILE A 489 -18.53 23.30 3.38
N THR A 490 -17.81 22.76 2.38
CA THR A 490 -18.28 22.65 1.01
C THR A 490 -19.44 21.66 0.91
N GLN A 491 -19.29 20.45 1.44
CA GLN A 491 -20.32 19.41 1.41
C GLN A 491 -21.52 19.81 2.28
N TYR A 492 -21.29 20.44 3.42
CA TYR A 492 -22.36 20.99 4.27
C TYR A 492 -23.25 21.97 3.51
N HIS A 493 -22.66 22.96 2.82
CA HIS A 493 -23.42 23.91 2.01
C HIS A 493 -24.15 23.26 0.84
N GLN A 494 -23.56 22.25 0.20
CA GLN A 494 -24.21 21.51 -0.89
C GLN A 494 -25.47 20.78 -0.39
N ILE A 495 -25.36 20.04 0.72
CA ILE A 495 -26.51 19.35 1.32
C ILE A 495 -27.56 20.35 1.81
N LEU A 496 -27.14 21.44 2.46
CA LEU A 496 -28.06 22.44 2.98
C LEU A 496 -28.85 23.10 1.86
N ARG A 497 -28.24 23.37 0.70
CA ARG A 497 -28.95 23.88 -0.50
C ARG A 497 -30.01 22.88 -0.98
N LEU A 498 -29.68 21.59 -1.01
CA LEU A 498 -30.64 20.56 -1.43
C LEU A 498 -31.81 20.44 -0.45
N ILE A 499 -31.53 20.47 0.86
CA ILE A 499 -32.57 20.46 1.90
C ILE A 499 -33.44 21.72 1.81
N SER A 500 -32.83 22.89 1.63
CA SER A 500 -33.54 24.17 1.49
C SER A 500 -34.48 24.15 0.29
N SER A 501 -34.03 23.60 -0.84
CA SER A 501 -34.88 23.42 -2.03
C SER A 501 -36.05 22.45 -1.78
N ASP A 502 -35.82 21.38 -1.02
CA ASP A 502 -36.89 20.46 -0.62
C ASP A 502 -37.91 21.16 0.31
N VAL A 503 -37.46 22.00 1.24
CA VAL A 503 -38.33 22.80 2.13
C VAL A 503 -39.12 23.83 1.33
N GLU A 504 -38.45 24.58 0.44
CA GLU A 504 -39.07 25.57 -0.44
C GLU A 504 -40.19 24.94 -1.27
N MET A 505 -39.89 23.84 -1.96
CA MET A 505 -40.88 23.11 -2.77
C MET A 505 -42.06 22.63 -1.92
N TYR A 506 -41.79 22.20 -0.69
CA TYR A 506 -42.82 21.73 0.22
C TYR A 506 -43.73 22.88 0.70
N VAL A 507 -43.16 24.00 1.15
CA VAL A 507 -43.91 25.20 1.55
C VAL A 507 -44.73 25.75 0.38
N TRP A 508 -44.14 25.84 -0.81
CA TRP A 508 -44.82 26.30 -2.01
C TRP A 508 -46.06 25.47 -2.34
N THR A 509 -45.92 24.14 -2.26
CA THR A 509 -46.98 23.20 -2.65
C THR A 509 -48.09 23.11 -1.61
N PHE A 510 -47.74 23.00 -0.32
CA PHE A 510 -48.69 22.66 0.74
C PHE A 510 -49.19 23.86 1.55
N ILE A 511 -48.52 25.02 1.45
CA ILE A 511 -48.97 26.25 2.12
C ILE A 511 -49.44 27.27 1.08
N ILE A 512 -48.55 27.71 0.20
CA ILE A 512 -48.82 28.84 -0.70
C ILE A 512 -49.90 28.50 -1.72
N LYS A 513 -49.80 27.34 -2.39
CA LYS A 513 -50.79 26.93 -3.39
C LYS A 513 -52.09 26.37 -2.79
N ALA A 514 -52.05 25.91 -1.56
CA ALA A 514 -53.18 25.22 -0.93
C ALA A 514 -54.13 26.16 -0.17
N ASN A 515 -53.70 27.40 0.12
CA ASN A 515 -54.44 28.34 0.97
C ASN A 515 -54.67 29.70 0.29
N LYS A 516 -55.61 30.47 0.83
CA LYS A 516 -55.76 31.91 0.54
C LYS A 516 -55.25 32.71 1.74
N PHE A 517 -54.66 33.86 1.48
CA PHE A 517 -53.98 34.66 2.51
C PHE A 517 -54.66 36.00 2.72
N SER A 518 -54.83 36.39 3.99
CA SER A 518 -55.04 37.78 4.38
C SER A 518 -53.71 38.53 4.39
N GLN A 519 -53.74 39.88 4.50
CA GLN A 519 -52.51 40.67 4.63
C GLN A 519 -51.70 40.26 5.88
N PHE A 520 -52.39 39.94 6.99
CA PHE A 520 -51.75 39.41 8.20
C PHE A 520 -51.16 38.02 7.96
N GLY A 521 -51.92 37.09 7.36
CA GLY A 521 -51.45 35.75 7.05
C GLY A 521 -50.21 35.74 6.15
N GLY A 522 -50.11 36.66 5.19
CA GLY A 522 -48.91 36.86 4.37
C GLY A 522 -47.69 37.34 5.17
N ARG A 523 -47.89 38.26 6.13
CA ARG A 523 -46.82 38.70 7.05
C ARG A 523 -46.39 37.60 8.02
N GLN A 524 -47.34 36.79 8.52
CA GLN A 524 -47.05 35.62 9.35
C GLN A 524 -46.20 34.60 8.58
N LEU A 525 -46.57 34.29 7.33
CA LEU A 525 -45.79 33.37 6.49
C LEU A 525 -44.35 33.87 6.25
N LEU A 526 -44.18 35.17 6.00
CA LEU A 526 -42.85 35.75 5.84
C LEU A 526 -42.01 35.59 7.12
N LYS A 527 -42.61 35.85 8.29
CA LYS A 527 -41.93 35.70 9.58
C LYS A 527 -41.56 34.24 9.86
N ASP A 528 -42.46 33.32 9.54
CA ASP A 528 -42.27 31.89 9.68
C ASP A 528 -41.13 31.36 8.79
N ILE A 529 -41.04 31.82 7.54
CA ILE A 529 -39.93 31.47 6.62
C ILE A 529 -38.58 32.02 7.11
N GLN A 530 -38.57 33.17 7.77
CA GLN A 530 -37.33 33.71 8.36
C GLN A 530 -36.85 32.93 9.59
N GLU A 531 -37.77 32.25 10.27
CA GLU A 531 -37.47 31.46 11.47
C GLU A 531 -36.97 30.04 11.13
N ILE A 532 -37.42 29.48 10.00
CA ILE A 532 -36.98 28.19 9.45
C ILE A 532 -35.61 28.34 8.79
#